data_AF-A0A353E485-F1
#
_entry.id   AF-A0A353E485-F1
#
_cell.length_a   1.000
_cell.length_b   1.000
_cell.length_c   1.000
_cell.angle_alpha   90.00
_cell.angle_beta   90.00
_cell.angle_gamma   90.00
#
_symmetry.space_group_name_H-M   'P 1'
#
loop_
_entity.id
_entity.type
_entity.pdbx_description
1 polymer ?
#
loop_
_entity_poly.entity_id
_entity_poly.type
_entity_poly.pdbx_seq_one_letter_code
_entity_poly.pdbx_strand_id
1 'polypeptide(L)'
;MKDFKKYTLLYIAALVAPASFAQDCHQVKLAANKIQVSNVQMSHHDNYVTVAMDLNLDSLNLPSNSQLIYTPMIKTVQWKLKMPEIVINGRRQQIMYERGVGRKHLNLSPKALVVRRNNKKPQTVSYQATIPLSEQIKNFDLNMHEDLCGCGDLEGGNDFTMRSRRQPQVAFVKPAVEAVKVRHLDKRAYIDFPVDRIELHADYRRNPAQLDSIVRTINALKDDKNLEVSSINIHGYASPESPYSHNDYLAKNRAKTLTEYVRRMVNLPNSLFTVSSTAEDWDGLRKYIQESNLEHKSEILAIANDESLAPDAREWKIKKQYPSEYRFMLDTWYPALRHSDYHITYKVKPFSVEEAKEILKTKPQQLSLNELFMVAQTYEPGSKEFNEVMETAVRLFPSAPVANLNAAIIRLNAGDAEGAKPYLDKAGDSEKAKQARACYQQMTKGAE
;
A
#
# COMPACT_ATOMS: atom_id res chain seq x y z
N MET A 1 -48.97 32.71 -55.07
CA MET A 1 -47.83 33.60 -55.39
C MET A 1 -46.69 33.18 -54.46
N LYS A 2 -45.71 32.40 -54.94
CA LYS A 2 -44.44 32.85 -55.55
C LYS A 2 -43.71 33.84 -54.58
N ASP A 3 -42.52 33.57 -54.04
CA ASP A 3 -41.34 33.05 -54.75
C ASP A 3 -40.32 32.25 -53.91
N PHE A 4 -39.65 31.38 -54.67
CA PHE A 4 -38.49 30.53 -54.40
C PHE A 4 -37.16 31.32 -54.36
N LYS A 5 -36.20 30.89 -53.52
CA LYS A 5 -34.73 30.84 -53.76
C LYS A 5 -34.06 30.19 -52.51
N LYS A 6 -33.62 28.92 -52.54
CA LYS A 6 -32.42 28.28 -53.14
C LYS A 6 -31.13 28.33 -52.28
N TYR A 7 -30.72 27.12 -51.83
CA TYR A 7 -29.39 26.59 -51.45
C TYR A 7 -28.69 27.22 -50.21
N THR A 8 -28.11 26.47 -49.26
CA THR A 8 -27.11 25.40 -49.48
C THR A 8 -27.01 24.52 -48.22
N LEU A 9 -26.97 23.19 -48.41
CA LEU A 9 -26.59 22.21 -47.38
C LEU A 9 -25.14 22.42 -46.94
N LEU A 10 -24.91 22.44 -45.63
CA LEU A 10 -23.59 22.19 -45.04
C LEU A 10 -23.75 21.18 -43.91
N TYR A 11 -23.51 19.91 -44.27
CA TYR A 11 -23.21 18.83 -43.35
C TYR A 11 -21.89 19.13 -42.66
N ILE A 12 -21.91 19.41 -41.35
CA ILE A 12 -20.72 19.32 -40.50
C ILE A 12 -20.85 18.01 -39.72
N ALA A 13 -20.32 16.95 -40.32
CA ALA A 13 -20.02 15.72 -39.61
C ALA A 13 -18.80 16.00 -38.71
N ALA A 14 -19.05 16.15 -37.41
CA ALA A 14 -17.98 16.17 -36.42
C ALA A 14 -17.36 14.76 -36.36
N LEU A 15 -16.22 14.60 -37.04
CA LEU A 15 -15.30 13.49 -36.88
C LEU A 15 -14.85 13.41 -35.41
N VAL A 16 -15.50 12.54 -34.64
CA VAL A 16 -14.89 11.97 -33.44
C VAL A 16 -13.82 11.02 -33.93
N ALA A 17 -12.58 11.49 -33.98
CA ALA A 17 -11.42 10.64 -34.18
C ALA A 17 -11.34 9.67 -32.99
N PRO A 18 -11.44 8.34 -33.18
CA PRO A 18 -10.96 7.43 -32.16
C PRO A 18 -9.45 7.66 -32.08
N ALA A 19 -9.00 8.11 -30.90
CA ALA A 19 -7.58 8.12 -30.56
C ALA A 19 -7.05 6.72 -30.85
N SER A 20 -6.30 6.60 -31.94
CA SER A 20 -5.65 5.36 -32.32
C SER A 20 -4.69 5.04 -31.20
N PHE A 21 -5.01 4.03 -30.39
CA PHE A 21 -3.97 3.29 -29.70
C PHE A 21 -3.00 2.85 -30.79
N ALA A 22 -1.81 3.44 -30.80
CA ALA A 22 -0.68 2.85 -31.49
C ALA A 22 -0.41 1.51 -30.81
N GLN A 23 -1.16 0.49 -31.21
CA GLN A 23 -0.73 -0.89 -31.06
C GLN A 23 0.54 -0.97 -31.89
N ASP A 24 1.68 -1.19 -31.23
CA ASP A 24 2.88 -1.71 -31.88
C ASP A 24 2.51 -3.06 -32.53
N CYS A 25 1.98 -2.99 -33.76
CA CYS A 25 1.67 -4.14 -34.56
C CYS A 25 2.99 -4.56 -35.21
N HIS A 26 3.83 -5.24 -34.43
CA HIS A 26 5.00 -5.93 -34.97
C HIS A 26 4.49 -6.99 -35.97
N GLN A 27 4.52 -6.65 -37.26
CA GLN A 27 4.19 -7.58 -38.33
C GLN A 27 5.34 -8.59 -38.44
N VAL A 28 5.12 -9.80 -37.91
CA VAL A 28 6.07 -10.89 -38.04
C VAL A 28 5.93 -11.50 -39.44
N LYS A 29 7.07 -11.71 -40.08
CA LYS A 29 7.17 -12.25 -41.44
C LYS A 29 7.81 -13.64 -41.40
N LEU A 30 7.14 -14.61 -42.01
CA LEU A 30 7.55 -16.02 -42.09
C LEU A 30 7.87 -16.41 -43.54
N ALA A 31 8.47 -17.58 -43.74
CA ALA A 31 8.89 -18.15 -45.03
C ALA A 31 9.71 -17.17 -45.87
N ALA A 32 10.75 -16.57 -45.28
CA ALA A 32 11.56 -15.53 -45.92
C ALA A 32 10.71 -14.37 -46.48
N ASN A 33 9.83 -13.80 -45.64
CA ASN A 33 8.96 -12.67 -45.96
C ASN A 33 7.78 -12.93 -46.90
N LYS A 34 7.36 -14.18 -47.07
CA LYS A 34 6.25 -14.55 -47.97
C LYS A 34 4.92 -14.76 -47.27
N ILE A 35 4.94 -14.93 -45.95
CA ILE A 35 3.74 -15.01 -45.10
C ILE A 35 3.83 -13.87 -44.09
N GLN A 36 2.77 -13.08 -44.00
CA GLN A 36 2.67 -12.00 -43.04
C GLN A 36 1.65 -12.37 -41.97
N VAL A 37 2.04 -12.28 -40.70
CA VAL A 37 1.13 -12.49 -39.58
C VAL A 37 0.65 -11.14 -39.04
N SER A 38 -0.65 -11.02 -38.84
CA SER A 38 -1.34 -9.81 -38.40
C SER A 38 -2.43 -10.15 -37.38
N ASN A 39 -2.98 -9.12 -36.74
CA ASN A 39 -4.09 -9.26 -35.78
C ASN A 39 -3.81 -10.27 -34.65
N VAL A 40 -2.56 -10.35 -34.17
CA VAL A 40 -2.17 -11.30 -33.12
C VAL A 40 -2.78 -10.88 -31.79
N GLN A 41 -3.85 -11.55 -31.39
CA GLN A 41 -4.55 -11.41 -30.12
C GLN A 41 -4.20 -12.57 -29.19
N MET A 42 -4.04 -12.26 -27.91
CA MET A 42 -3.71 -13.24 -26.88
C MET A 42 -4.41 -12.83 -25.58
N SER A 43 -5.29 -13.70 -25.07
CA SER A 43 -6.03 -13.50 -23.82
C SER A 43 -5.78 -14.67 -22.87
N HIS A 44 -5.77 -14.40 -21.57
CA HIS A 44 -5.57 -15.38 -20.50
C HIS A 44 -6.67 -15.19 -19.45
N HIS A 45 -7.57 -16.16 -19.34
CA HIS A 45 -8.76 -16.10 -18.48
C HIS A 45 -9.11 -17.48 -17.93
N ASP A 46 -9.49 -17.59 -16.65
CA ASP A 46 -9.96 -18.79 -15.93
C ASP A 46 -9.06 -20.04 -16.00
N ASN A 47 -7.76 -19.88 -16.28
CA ASN A 47 -6.76 -20.93 -16.58
C ASN A 47 -6.67 -21.38 -18.04
N TYR A 48 -7.14 -20.58 -18.99
CA TYR A 48 -6.96 -20.85 -20.42
C TYR A 48 -6.31 -19.68 -21.12
N VAL A 49 -5.41 -19.98 -22.05
CA VAL A 49 -4.90 -18.99 -23.01
C VAL A 49 -5.55 -19.21 -24.35
N THR A 50 -6.17 -18.16 -24.88
CA THR A 50 -6.69 -18.12 -26.24
C THR A 50 -5.80 -17.23 -27.10
N VAL A 51 -5.41 -17.76 -28.25
CA VAL A 51 -4.62 -17.05 -29.26
C VAL A 51 -5.44 -16.99 -30.53
N ALA A 52 -5.54 -15.79 -31.11
CA ALA A 52 -6.11 -15.56 -32.42
C ALA A 52 -5.14 -14.74 -33.28
N MET A 53 -5.00 -15.08 -34.56
CA MET A 53 -4.13 -14.35 -35.49
C MET A 53 -4.53 -14.62 -36.94
N ASP A 54 -4.14 -13.73 -37.85
CA ASP A 54 -4.37 -13.87 -39.28
C ASP A 54 -3.06 -14.02 -40.04
N LEU A 55 -2.97 -15.03 -40.91
CA LEU A 55 -1.84 -15.29 -41.78
C LEU A 55 -2.21 -14.94 -43.22
N ASN A 56 -1.60 -13.88 -43.76
CA ASN A 56 -1.71 -13.53 -45.17
C ASN A 56 -0.72 -14.35 -46.00
N LEU A 57 -1.24 -15.05 -47.01
CA LEU A 57 -0.49 -15.96 -47.89
C LEU A 57 -0.36 -15.45 -49.33
N ASP A 58 -0.71 -14.19 -49.60
CA ASP A 58 -0.85 -13.66 -50.96
C ASP A 58 0.46 -13.78 -51.75
N SER A 59 1.57 -13.47 -51.08
CA SER A 59 2.94 -13.52 -51.60
C SER A 59 3.57 -14.93 -51.58
N LEU A 60 2.90 -15.91 -50.99
CA LEU A 60 3.40 -17.28 -50.91
C LEU A 60 3.13 -18.02 -52.23
N ASN A 61 4.18 -18.52 -52.86
CA ASN A 61 4.09 -19.46 -53.97
C ASN A 61 4.61 -20.83 -53.50
N LEU A 62 3.70 -21.78 -53.30
CA LEU A 62 4.01 -23.10 -52.74
C LEU A 62 3.95 -24.18 -53.82
N PRO A 63 5.03 -24.96 -54.06
CA PRO A 63 5.00 -26.06 -55.02
C PRO A 63 3.93 -27.10 -54.67
N SER A 64 3.41 -27.79 -55.70
CA SER A 64 2.29 -28.74 -55.55
C SER A 64 2.56 -29.86 -54.53
N ASN A 65 3.81 -30.31 -54.42
CA ASN A 65 4.24 -31.40 -53.53
C ASN A 65 4.87 -30.91 -52.21
N SER A 66 4.82 -29.62 -51.93
CA SER A 66 5.40 -29.04 -50.71
C SER A 66 4.34 -28.82 -49.64
N GLN A 67 4.78 -28.84 -48.39
CA GLN A 67 4.00 -28.59 -47.20
C GLN A 67 4.84 -27.75 -46.25
N LEU A 68 4.20 -26.78 -45.59
CA LEU A 68 4.81 -25.98 -44.52
C LEU A 68 4.01 -26.21 -43.25
N ILE A 69 4.70 -26.36 -42.12
CA ILE A 69 4.08 -26.52 -40.81
C ILE A 69 4.54 -25.39 -39.91
N TYR A 70 3.58 -24.77 -39.24
CA TYR A 70 3.81 -23.72 -38.27
C TYR A 70 3.20 -24.14 -36.94
N THR A 71 4.01 -24.14 -35.89
CA THR A 71 3.59 -24.58 -34.56
C THR A 71 3.62 -23.39 -33.60
N PRO A 72 2.47 -22.78 -33.28
CA PRO A 72 2.41 -21.77 -32.23
C PRO A 72 2.70 -22.41 -30.88
N MET A 73 3.45 -21.72 -30.03
CA MET A 73 3.88 -22.22 -28.73
C MET A 73 3.80 -21.12 -27.68
N ILE A 74 3.31 -21.47 -26.50
CA ILE A 74 3.47 -20.65 -25.30
C ILE A 74 4.79 -21.04 -24.63
N LYS A 75 5.73 -20.09 -24.57
CA LYS A 75 7.04 -20.27 -23.97
C LYS A 75 7.14 -19.50 -22.66
N THR A 76 7.52 -20.21 -21.60
CA THR A 76 7.96 -19.64 -20.33
C THR A 76 9.48 -19.82 -20.18
N VAL A 77 10.06 -19.36 -19.08
CA VAL A 77 11.48 -19.60 -18.77
C VAL A 77 11.79 -21.10 -18.61
N GLN A 78 10.82 -21.88 -18.14
CA GLN A 78 11.03 -23.27 -17.74
C GLN A 78 10.53 -24.28 -18.78
N TRP A 79 9.53 -23.93 -19.60
CA TRP A 79 8.88 -24.91 -20.48
C TRP A 79 8.20 -24.27 -21.70
N LYS A 80 7.87 -25.12 -22.67
CA LYS A 80 7.13 -24.77 -23.89
C LYS A 80 5.87 -25.62 -23.99
N LEU A 81 4.71 -24.99 -24.22
CA LEU A 81 3.45 -25.68 -24.54
C LEU A 81 3.11 -25.48 -26.02
N LYS A 82 2.91 -26.59 -26.73
CA LYS A 82 2.46 -26.58 -28.12
C LYS A 82 0.98 -26.22 -28.20
N MET A 83 0.64 -25.33 -29.14
CA MET A 83 -0.72 -25.12 -29.60
C MET A 83 -0.97 -25.95 -30.87
N PRO A 84 -2.24 -26.17 -31.28
CA PRO A 84 -2.55 -26.86 -32.52
C PRO A 84 -1.85 -26.22 -33.72
N GLU A 85 -1.24 -27.05 -34.56
CA GLU A 85 -0.39 -26.64 -35.67
C GLU A 85 -1.20 -26.02 -36.80
N ILE A 86 -0.54 -25.19 -37.62
CA ILE A 86 -1.07 -24.63 -38.85
C ILE A 86 -0.30 -25.27 -40.02
N VAL A 87 -1.02 -26.03 -40.83
CA VAL A 87 -0.45 -26.78 -41.96
C VAL A 87 -0.89 -26.15 -43.26
N ILE A 88 0.08 -25.70 -44.07
CA ILE A 88 -0.18 -25.09 -45.38
C ILE A 88 0.31 -26.04 -46.46
N ASN A 89 -0.63 -26.61 -47.22
CA ASN A 89 -0.36 -27.63 -48.21
C ASN A 89 -0.39 -27.10 -49.65
N GLY A 90 0.53 -27.62 -50.48
CA GLY A 90 0.40 -27.59 -51.94
C GLY A 90 -0.74 -28.50 -52.43
N ARG A 91 -1.11 -28.39 -53.71
CA ARG A 91 -2.25 -29.13 -54.29
C ARG A 91 -2.15 -30.65 -54.09
N ARG A 92 -1.01 -31.28 -54.39
CA ARG A 92 -0.84 -32.73 -54.24
C ARG A 92 -0.78 -33.14 -52.76
N GLN A 93 -0.10 -32.37 -51.92
CA GLN A 93 -0.04 -32.66 -50.48
C GLN A 93 -1.41 -32.59 -49.81
N GLN A 94 -2.24 -31.62 -50.19
CA GLN A 94 -3.60 -31.54 -49.68
C GLN A 94 -4.41 -32.81 -50.01
N ILE A 95 -4.30 -33.31 -51.24
CA ILE A 95 -4.97 -34.56 -51.65
C ILE A 95 -4.44 -35.75 -50.84
N MET A 96 -3.13 -35.82 -50.59
CA MET A 96 -2.53 -36.87 -49.76
C MET A 96 -3.00 -36.81 -48.29
N TYR A 97 -3.15 -35.60 -47.75
CA TYR A 97 -3.68 -35.36 -46.41
C TYR A 97 -5.14 -35.82 -46.30
N GLU A 98 -5.99 -35.44 -47.25
CA GLU A 98 -7.42 -35.82 -47.31
C GLU A 98 -7.62 -37.33 -47.47
N ARG A 99 -6.71 -37.99 -48.20
CA ARG A 99 -6.68 -39.46 -48.35
C ARG A 99 -6.14 -40.19 -47.11
N GLY A 100 -5.74 -39.47 -46.06
CA GLY A 100 -5.22 -40.04 -44.82
C GLY A 100 -3.80 -40.59 -44.91
N VAL A 101 -3.11 -40.43 -46.04
CA VAL A 101 -1.75 -40.94 -46.27
C VAL A 101 -0.73 -40.12 -45.48
N GLY A 102 -0.94 -38.80 -45.33
CA GLY A 102 -0.03 -37.89 -44.61
C GLY A 102 -0.30 -37.75 -43.10
N ARG A 103 -1.50 -38.10 -42.62
CA ARG A 103 -1.89 -37.88 -41.20
C ARG A 103 -1.12 -38.77 -40.21
N LYS A 104 -0.76 -40.00 -40.60
CA LYS A 104 -0.09 -40.97 -39.72
C LYS A 104 1.39 -40.69 -39.47
N HIS A 105 2.04 -39.89 -40.32
CA HIS A 105 3.48 -39.67 -40.25
C HIS A 105 3.88 -38.35 -39.57
N LEU A 106 2.97 -37.38 -39.46
CA LEU A 106 3.29 -36.02 -39.02
C LEU A 106 2.95 -35.70 -37.55
N ASN A 107 2.41 -36.66 -36.78
CA ASN A 107 2.05 -36.50 -35.36
C ASN A 107 1.33 -35.18 -35.01
N LEU A 108 0.50 -34.67 -35.92
CA LEU A 108 -0.23 -33.41 -35.77
C LEU A 108 -1.32 -33.52 -34.70
N SER A 109 -1.61 -32.40 -34.03
CA SER A 109 -2.76 -32.29 -33.13
C SER A 109 -4.07 -32.62 -33.85
N PRO A 110 -5.03 -33.28 -33.19
CA PRO A 110 -6.39 -33.47 -33.73
C PRO A 110 -7.09 -32.16 -34.09
N LYS A 111 -6.65 -31.04 -33.51
CA LYS A 111 -7.19 -29.69 -33.74
C LYS A 111 -6.32 -28.86 -34.70
N ALA A 112 -5.36 -29.47 -35.40
CA ALA A 112 -4.50 -28.75 -36.35
C ALA A 112 -5.32 -28.09 -37.47
N LEU A 113 -5.00 -26.84 -37.78
CA LEU A 113 -5.61 -26.07 -38.86
C LEU A 113 -4.90 -26.42 -40.17
N VAL A 114 -5.58 -27.15 -41.06
CA VAL A 114 -4.99 -27.56 -42.35
C VAL A 114 -5.65 -26.80 -43.49
N VAL A 115 -4.84 -26.10 -44.28
CA VAL A 115 -5.29 -25.25 -45.38
C VAL A 115 -4.50 -25.54 -46.65
N ARG A 116 -5.19 -25.52 -47.80
CA ARG A 116 -4.54 -25.60 -49.11
C ARG A 116 -4.15 -24.22 -49.60
N ARG A 117 -2.92 -24.05 -50.10
CA ARG A 117 -2.49 -22.84 -50.81
C ARG A 117 -3.00 -22.82 -52.26
N ASN A 118 -3.66 -21.72 -52.64
CA ASN A 118 -4.07 -21.44 -54.02
C ASN A 118 -3.17 -20.38 -54.67
N ASN A 119 -2.02 -20.80 -55.22
CA ASN A 119 -1.02 -19.88 -55.79
C ASN A 119 -1.65 -18.83 -56.73
N LYS A 120 -1.15 -17.59 -56.65
CA LYS A 120 -1.60 -16.41 -57.41
C LYS A 120 -3.01 -15.89 -57.06
N LYS A 121 -3.69 -16.47 -56.07
CA LYS A 121 -4.93 -15.90 -55.51
C LYS A 121 -4.66 -15.30 -54.13
N PRO A 122 -5.32 -14.17 -53.78
CA PRO A 122 -5.34 -13.68 -52.41
C PRO A 122 -5.94 -14.73 -51.47
N GLN A 123 -5.32 -14.91 -50.30
CA GLN A 123 -5.71 -15.90 -49.31
C GLN A 123 -5.21 -15.48 -47.93
N THR A 124 -6.14 -15.24 -47.01
CA THR A 124 -5.87 -15.03 -45.57
C THR A 124 -6.42 -16.20 -44.78
N VAL A 125 -5.68 -16.65 -43.78
CA VAL A 125 -6.04 -17.78 -42.91
C VAL A 125 -6.16 -17.28 -41.48
N SER A 126 -7.36 -17.35 -40.93
CA SER A 126 -7.61 -17.01 -39.53
C SER A 126 -7.38 -18.23 -38.65
N TYR A 127 -6.51 -18.08 -37.67
CA TYR A 127 -6.18 -19.08 -36.68
C TYR A 127 -6.78 -18.68 -35.33
N GLN A 128 -7.40 -19.64 -34.65
CA GLN A 128 -7.82 -19.48 -33.26
C GLN A 128 -7.64 -20.80 -32.52
N ALA A 129 -6.99 -20.74 -31.36
CA ALA A 129 -6.82 -21.91 -30.50
C ALA A 129 -6.78 -21.53 -29.02
N THR A 130 -7.21 -22.47 -28.19
CA THR A 130 -7.24 -22.34 -26.73
C THR A 130 -6.54 -23.53 -26.10
N ILE A 131 -5.63 -23.27 -25.17
CA ILE A 131 -4.94 -24.31 -24.38
C ILE A 131 -5.05 -24.01 -22.87
N PRO A 132 -5.02 -25.04 -22.01
CA PRO A 132 -4.96 -24.82 -20.57
C PRO A 132 -3.61 -24.20 -20.16
N LEU A 133 -3.66 -23.13 -19.38
CA LEU A 133 -2.52 -22.46 -18.76
C LEU A 133 -2.95 -21.86 -17.42
N SER A 134 -2.35 -22.32 -16.32
CA SER A 134 -2.63 -21.78 -14.97
C SER A 134 -2.59 -20.26 -14.93
N GLU A 135 -3.57 -19.64 -14.26
CA GLU A 135 -3.62 -18.20 -14.03
C GLU A 135 -2.42 -17.64 -13.27
N GLN A 136 -1.71 -18.50 -12.52
CA GLN A 136 -0.49 -18.11 -11.81
C GLN A 136 0.65 -17.74 -12.76
N ILE A 137 0.58 -18.17 -14.03
CA ILE A 137 1.61 -17.88 -15.03
C ILE A 137 1.27 -16.56 -15.70
N LYS A 138 1.84 -15.48 -15.16
CA LYS A 138 1.56 -14.11 -15.62
C LYS A 138 2.43 -13.70 -16.81
N ASN A 139 3.65 -14.23 -16.90
CA ASN A 139 4.65 -13.88 -17.90
C ASN A 139 4.91 -15.05 -18.85
N PHE A 140 4.66 -14.85 -20.15
CA PHE A 140 4.95 -15.84 -21.18
C PHE A 140 5.03 -15.19 -22.56
N ASP A 141 5.65 -15.88 -23.51
CA ASP A 141 5.78 -15.46 -24.90
C ASP A 141 4.98 -16.39 -25.80
N LEU A 142 4.26 -15.80 -26.77
CA LEU A 142 3.73 -16.52 -27.91
C LEU A 142 4.81 -16.55 -28.98
N ASN A 143 5.30 -17.75 -29.28
CA ASN A 143 6.27 -17.99 -30.33
C ASN A 143 5.61 -18.78 -31.47
N MET A 144 6.10 -18.58 -32.69
CA MET A 144 5.78 -19.39 -33.84
C MET A 144 7.04 -20.16 -34.24
N HIS A 145 6.98 -21.49 -34.18
CA HIS A 145 8.00 -22.34 -34.75
C HIS A 145 7.69 -22.57 -36.24
N GLU A 146 8.66 -22.29 -37.10
CA GLU A 146 8.58 -22.53 -38.53
C GLU A 146 9.32 -23.81 -38.92
N ASP A 147 8.57 -24.76 -39.48
CA ASP A 147 9.08 -25.96 -40.13
C ASP A 147 8.83 -25.86 -41.66
N LEU A 148 9.92 -25.61 -42.38
CA LEU A 148 9.95 -25.58 -43.84
C LEU A 148 10.18 -26.95 -44.48
N CYS A 149 10.64 -27.98 -43.74
CA CYS A 149 10.68 -29.35 -44.25
C CYS A 149 9.30 -30.00 -44.31
N GLY A 150 8.36 -29.50 -43.50
CA GLY A 150 7.02 -30.09 -43.38
C GLY A 150 7.07 -31.48 -42.76
N CYS A 151 8.08 -31.70 -41.92
CA CYS A 151 8.42 -32.94 -41.21
C CYS A 151 7.59 -33.07 -39.91
N GLY A 152 7.08 -31.96 -39.36
CA GLY A 152 6.15 -31.92 -38.24
C GLY A 152 6.80 -32.11 -36.87
N ASP A 153 8.12 -32.22 -36.83
CA ASP A 153 8.90 -32.19 -35.60
C ASP A 153 9.28 -30.74 -35.24
N LEU A 154 10.03 -30.60 -34.13
CA LEU A 154 10.64 -29.33 -33.74
C LEU A 154 12.17 -29.36 -33.97
N GLU A 155 12.65 -30.32 -34.78
CA GLU A 155 14.07 -30.57 -34.98
C GLU A 155 14.55 -29.82 -36.23
N GLY A 156 15.13 -28.64 -36.00
CA GLY A 156 15.45 -27.68 -37.08
C GLY A 156 14.36 -26.61 -37.23
N GLY A 157 14.53 -25.68 -38.18
CA GLY A 157 13.59 -24.57 -38.36
C GLY A 157 13.94 -23.28 -37.60
N ASN A 158 13.02 -22.31 -37.63
CA ASN A 158 13.20 -20.97 -37.03
C ASN A 158 12.10 -20.65 -36.01
N ASP A 159 12.48 -20.13 -34.85
CA ASP A 159 11.54 -19.62 -33.84
C ASP A 159 11.36 -18.10 -33.99
N PHE A 160 10.12 -17.65 -34.14
CA PHE A 160 9.77 -16.23 -34.17
C PHE A 160 8.92 -15.85 -32.96
N THR A 161 9.25 -14.77 -32.26
CA THR A 161 8.43 -14.27 -31.15
C THR A 161 7.33 -13.37 -31.72
N MET A 162 6.07 -13.74 -31.49
CA MET A 162 4.90 -13.06 -32.04
C MET A 162 4.40 -11.97 -31.10
N ARG A 163 4.24 -12.30 -29.83
CA ARG A 163 3.73 -11.39 -28.81
C ARG A 163 4.20 -11.82 -27.43
N SER A 164 4.64 -10.87 -26.62
CA SER A 164 5.00 -11.12 -25.23
C SER A 164 3.88 -10.64 -24.30
N ARG A 165 3.51 -11.48 -23.32
CA ARG A 165 2.72 -11.05 -22.17
C ARG A 165 3.64 -10.85 -20.98
N ARG A 166 3.58 -9.66 -20.40
CA ARG A 166 4.29 -9.33 -19.16
C ARG A 166 3.29 -8.68 -18.22
N GLN A 167 3.33 -9.08 -16.94
CA GLN A 167 2.64 -8.33 -15.90
C GLN A 167 3.40 -7.02 -15.67
N PRO A 168 2.71 -5.88 -15.66
CA PRO A 168 3.33 -4.62 -15.30
C PRO A 168 3.84 -4.71 -13.85
N GLN A 169 5.15 -4.56 -13.67
CA GLN A 169 5.76 -4.46 -12.34
C GLN A 169 6.08 -3.01 -12.04
N VAL A 170 5.70 -2.58 -10.85
CA VAL A 170 6.06 -1.25 -10.35
C VAL A 170 7.24 -1.41 -9.41
N ALA A 171 8.29 -0.62 -9.64
CA ALA A 171 9.46 -0.63 -8.78
C ALA A 171 9.17 0.07 -7.45
N PHE A 172 9.62 -0.52 -6.35
CA PHE A 172 9.53 0.07 -5.02
C PHE A 172 10.27 1.40 -4.93
N VAL A 173 9.80 2.28 -4.05
CA VAL A 173 10.39 3.59 -3.79
C VAL A 173 11.14 3.54 -2.46
N LYS A 174 12.43 3.88 -2.49
CA LYS A 174 13.23 4.03 -1.29
C LYS A 174 12.74 5.25 -0.49
N PRO A 175 12.33 5.09 0.78
CA PRO A 175 11.95 6.21 1.63
C PRO A 175 13.13 7.15 1.91
N ALA A 176 12.84 8.43 2.13
CA ALA A 176 13.85 9.40 2.57
C ALA A 176 14.42 8.99 3.94
N VAL A 177 15.71 9.28 4.15
CA VAL A 177 16.38 9.01 5.43
C VAL A 177 15.89 10.03 6.46
N GLU A 178 15.41 9.54 7.60
CA GLU A 178 15.05 10.38 8.74
C GLU A 178 16.36 10.77 9.45
N ALA A 179 16.75 12.05 9.36
CA ALA A 179 18.04 12.52 9.87
C ALA A 179 18.19 12.37 11.40
N VAL A 180 17.10 12.60 12.14
CA VAL A 180 17.03 12.41 13.60
C VAL A 180 15.67 11.83 13.96
N LYS A 181 15.67 10.63 14.55
CA LYS A 181 14.45 9.94 14.97
C LYS A 181 13.99 10.44 16.34
N VAL A 182 13.20 11.51 16.37
CA VAL A 182 12.61 12.03 17.62
C VAL A 182 11.34 11.27 17.96
N ARG A 183 11.21 10.81 19.20
CA ARG A 183 10.06 10.08 19.71
C ARG A 183 9.66 10.64 21.08
N HIS A 184 8.43 10.35 21.48
CA HIS A 184 7.84 10.84 22.72
C HIS A 184 7.30 9.69 23.55
N LEU A 185 7.42 9.80 24.87
CA LEU A 185 6.76 8.94 25.84
C LEU A 185 5.93 9.82 26.78
N ASP A 186 4.62 9.60 26.72
CA ASP A 186 3.63 10.29 27.54
C ASP A 186 3.04 9.34 28.57
N LYS A 187 3.04 9.76 29.83
CA LYS A 187 2.42 9.02 30.93
C LYS A 187 1.88 9.97 31.98
N ARG A 188 0.92 9.47 32.76
CA ARG A 188 0.28 10.16 33.88
C ARG A 188 0.69 9.54 35.21
N ALA A 189 0.88 10.38 36.21
CA ALA A 189 1.12 9.98 37.59
C ALA A 189 0.19 10.73 38.54
N TYR A 190 -0.23 10.05 39.60
CA TYR A 190 -1.11 10.62 40.63
C TYR A 190 -0.31 10.80 41.92
N ILE A 191 0.34 11.96 42.05
CA ILE A 191 1.16 12.28 43.21
C ILE A 191 0.28 12.91 44.29
N ASP A 192 0.18 12.22 45.43
CA ASP A 192 -0.54 12.68 46.60
C ASP A 192 0.29 13.74 47.35
N PHE A 193 -0.31 14.91 47.58
CA PHE A 193 0.23 15.94 48.46
C PHE A 193 -0.67 16.07 49.69
N PRO A 194 -0.14 16.46 50.86
CA PRO A 194 -0.98 16.89 51.96
C PRO A 194 -1.91 18.05 51.51
N VAL A 195 -3.06 18.17 52.17
CA VAL A 195 -4.06 19.19 51.85
C VAL A 195 -3.41 20.57 51.88
N ASP A 196 -3.61 21.34 50.80
CA ASP A 196 -3.08 22.69 50.64
C ASP A 196 -1.55 22.81 50.83
N ARG A 197 -0.82 21.76 50.44
CA ARG A 197 0.64 21.71 50.52
C ARG A 197 1.31 21.37 49.19
N ILE A 198 2.58 21.76 49.07
CA ILE A 198 3.42 21.59 47.88
C ILE A 198 4.64 20.69 48.15
N GLU A 199 4.86 20.32 49.41
CA GLU A 199 5.94 19.44 49.84
C GLU A 199 5.65 18.00 49.40
N LEU A 200 6.61 17.42 48.68
CA LEU A 200 6.53 16.02 48.24
C LEU A 200 7.10 15.11 49.32
N HIS A 201 6.24 14.26 49.86
CA HIS A 201 6.61 13.18 50.77
C HIS A 201 6.62 11.85 49.99
N ALA A 202 7.81 11.27 49.80
CA ALA A 202 7.97 10.09 48.95
C ALA A 202 7.26 8.84 49.49
N ASP A 203 7.12 8.75 50.82
CA ASP A 203 6.45 7.69 51.58
C ASP A 203 4.94 7.94 51.79
N TYR A 204 4.44 9.09 51.34
CA TYR A 204 3.04 9.46 51.56
C TYR A 204 2.10 8.70 50.63
N ARG A 205 1.17 7.94 51.22
CA ARG A 205 0.11 7.20 50.52
C ARG A 205 0.67 6.35 49.37
N ARG A 206 0.27 6.64 48.13
CA ARG A 206 0.65 5.86 46.93
C ARG A 206 1.86 6.44 46.19
N ASN A 207 2.49 7.49 46.74
CA ASN A 207 3.66 8.12 46.13
C ASN A 207 4.81 7.15 45.88
N PRO A 208 5.15 6.17 46.76
CA PRO A 208 6.27 5.27 46.49
C PRO A 208 6.16 4.57 45.13
N ALA A 209 4.99 4.04 44.80
CA ALA A 209 4.75 3.32 43.54
C ALA A 209 4.74 4.26 42.33
N GLN A 210 4.17 5.47 42.48
CA GLN A 210 4.09 6.45 41.39
C GLN A 210 5.48 7.02 41.07
N LEU A 211 6.25 7.37 42.10
CA LEU A 211 7.62 7.89 41.96
C LEU A 211 8.56 6.82 41.40
N ASP A 212 8.49 5.58 41.87
CA ASP A 212 9.25 4.46 41.32
C ASP A 212 8.93 4.24 39.84
N SER A 213 7.66 4.31 39.44
CA SER A 213 7.25 4.18 38.02
C SER A 213 7.88 5.26 37.12
N ILE A 214 7.88 6.52 37.57
CA ILE A 214 8.49 7.64 36.83
C ILE A 214 10.01 7.42 36.71
N VAL A 215 10.68 7.15 37.83
CA VAL A 215 12.14 6.99 37.89
C VAL A 215 12.59 5.80 37.05
N ARG A 216 11.92 4.65 37.15
CA ARG A 216 12.21 3.47 36.32
C ARG A 216 12.01 3.74 34.84
N THR A 217 10.95 4.47 34.47
CA THR A 217 10.69 4.80 33.06
C THR A 217 11.82 5.66 32.50
N ILE A 218 12.24 6.71 33.23
CA ILE A 218 13.33 7.59 32.77
C ILE A 218 14.67 6.86 32.75
N ASN A 219 14.99 6.06 33.78
CA ASN A 219 16.24 5.29 33.81
C ASN A 219 16.28 4.24 32.69
N ALA A 220 15.18 3.55 32.39
CA ALA A 220 15.12 2.61 31.27
C ALA A 220 15.42 3.29 29.92
N LEU A 221 14.98 4.54 29.71
CA LEU A 221 15.33 5.31 28.51
C LEU A 221 16.78 5.80 28.52
N LYS A 222 17.28 6.20 29.70
CA LYS A 222 18.65 6.67 29.90
C LYS A 222 19.68 5.55 29.69
N ASP A 223 19.37 4.34 30.16
CA ASP A 223 20.28 3.19 30.15
C ASP A 223 20.26 2.43 28.80
N ASP A 224 19.25 2.67 27.95
CA ASP A 224 19.18 2.11 26.61
C ASP A 224 20.21 2.80 25.69
N LYS A 225 21.22 2.04 25.27
CA LYS A 225 22.35 2.54 24.44
C LYS A 225 21.91 3.12 23.10
N ASN A 226 20.72 2.75 22.63
CA ASN A 226 20.17 3.19 21.34
C ASN A 226 19.41 4.52 21.45
N LEU A 227 19.20 5.03 22.67
CA LEU A 227 18.38 6.19 22.96
C LEU A 227 19.21 7.33 23.55
N GLU A 228 18.72 8.55 23.38
CA GLU A 228 19.26 9.76 24.00
C GLU A 228 18.11 10.63 24.48
N VAL A 229 17.96 10.78 25.80
CA VAL A 229 16.94 11.65 26.40
C VAL A 229 17.25 13.11 26.07
N SER A 230 16.31 13.78 25.40
CA SER A 230 16.47 15.16 24.93
C SER A 230 15.71 16.17 25.79
N SER A 231 14.53 15.83 26.30
CA SER A 231 13.80 16.66 27.26
C SER A 231 12.82 15.84 28.10
N ILE A 232 12.54 16.31 29.30
CA ILE A 232 11.53 15.78 30.22
C ILE A 232 10.70 16.97 30.68
N ASN A 233 9.43 17.01 30.28
CA ASN A 233 8.46 17.96 30.80
C ASN A 233 7.60 17.27 31.86
N ILE A 234 7.39 17.94 32.99
CA ILE A 234 6.39 17.54 33.98
C ILE A 234 5.35 18.64 34.05
N HIS A 235 4.10 18.28 33.75
CA HIS A 235 2.94 19.14 33.72
C HIS A 235 2.02 18.81 34.89
N GLY A 236 1.80 19.76 35.79
CA GLY A 236 0.89 19.59 36.93
C GLY A 236 -0.50 20.13 36.65
N TYR A 237 -1.52 19.42 37.15
CA TYR A 237 -2.91 19.82 37.11
C TYR A 237 -3.47 19.96 38.53
N ALA A 238 -4.38 20.92 38.72
CA ALA A 238 -5.29 20.88 39.87
C ALA A 238 -6.73 20.73 39.39
N SER A 239 -7.58 20.32 40.32
CA SER A 239 -9.01 20.22 40.09
C SER A 239 -9.69 21.60 40.27
N PRO A 240 -10.84 21.84 39.63
CA PRO A 240 -11.53 23.13 39.66
C PRO A 240 -12.30 23.30 40.96
N GLU A 241 -11.60 23.34 42.09
CA GLU A 241 -12.14 23.75 43.38
C GLU A 241 -11.23 24.76 44.03
N SER A 242 -11.78 25.71 44.79
CA SER A 242 -11.03 26.86 45.33
C SER A 242 -10.70 27.91 44.25
N PRO A 243 -10.25 29.11 44.64
CA PRO A 243 -9.98 30.17 43.68
C PRO A 243 -8.90 29.77 42.65
N TYR A 244 -9.11 30.13 41.39
CA TYR A 244 -8.23 29.84 40.26
C TYR A 244 -6.76 30.18 40.55
N SER A 245 -6.48 31.34 41.15
CA SER A 245 -5.11 31.77 41.46
C SER A 245 -4.40 30.83 42.45
N HIS A 246 -5.17 30.20 43.34
CA HIS A 246 -4.66 29.25 44.30
C HIS A 246 -4.38 27.89 43.64
N ASN A 247 -5.27 27.46 42.74
CA ASN A 247 -5.08 26.26 41.94
C ASN A 247 -3.87 26.37 41.01
N ASP A 248 -3.67 27.53 40.37
CA ASP A 248 -2.48 27.83 39.58
C ASP A 248 -1.19 27.69 40.42
N TYR A 249 -1.19 28.29 41.62
CA TYR A 249 -0.06 28.19 42.55
C TYR A 249 0.23 26.72 42.93
N LEU A 250 -0.79 25.95 43.30
CA LEU A 250 -0.62 24.56 43.71
C LEU A 250 -0.14 23.69 42.54
N ALA A 251 -0.78 23.76 41.38
CA ALA A 251 -0.41 22.96 40.19
C ALA A 251 1.05 23.21 39.79
N LYS A 252 1.45 24.48 39.69
CA LYS A 252 2.80 24.89 39.32
C LYS A 252 3.86 24.43 40.31
N ASN A 253 3.65 24.68 41.60
CA ASN A 253 4.65 24.38 42.61
C ASN A 253 4.74 22.88 42.91
N ARG A 254 3.64 22.13 42.84
CA ARG A 254 3.66 20.65 42.94
C ARG A 254 4.42 20.03 41.78
N ALA A 255 4.18 20.48 40.54
CA ALA A 255 4.94 20.04 39.37
C ALA A 255 6.44 20.35 39.51
N LYS A 256 6.78 21.54 40.02
CA LYS A 256 8.17 21.93 40.30
C LYS A 256 8.83 21.02 41.35
N THR A 257 8.16 20.77 42.48
CA THR A 257 8.68 19.87 43.52
C THR A 257 8.90 18.45 42.99
N LEU A 258 7.94 17.92 42.23
CA LEU A 258 8.06 16.61 41.60
C LEU A 258 9.24 16.57 40.63
N THR A 259 9.41 17.61 39.81
CA THR A 259 10.52 17.72 38.86
C THR A 259 11.87 17.71 39.56
N GLU A 260 12.02 18.47 40.65
CA GLU A 260 13.25 18.49 41.44
C GLU A 260 13.56 17.14 42.07
N TYR A 261 12.54 16.44 42.59
CA TYR A 261 12.70 15.10 43.12
C TYR A 261 13.16 14.11 42.04
N VAL A 262 12.43 14.05 40.92
CA VAL A 262 12.73 13.13 39.82
C VAL A 262 14.13 13.37 39.26
N ARG A 263 14.50 14.65 39.02
CA ARG A 263 15.83 15.04 38.54
C ARG A 263 16.95 14.50 39.41
N ARG A 264 16.82 14.61 40.75
CA ARG A 264 17.81 14.09 41.70
C ARG A 264 17.91 12.56 41.64
N MET A 265 16.78 11.87 41.50
CA MET A 265 16.73 10.40 41.47
C MET A 265 17.32 9.80 40.19
N VAL A 266 17.14 10.46 39.04
CA VAL A 266 17.63 9.95 37.74
C VAL A 266 19.01 10.49 37.36
N ASN A 267 19.55 11.43 38.14
CA ASN A 267 20.86 12.06 37.93
C ASN A 267 21.06 12.54 36.47
N LEU A 268 20.16 13.40 36.00
CA LEU A 268 20.19 14.03 34.67
C LEU A 268 20.39 15.54 34.80
N PRO A 269 21.01 16.20 33.81
CA PRO A 269 21.26 17.64 33.86
C PRO A 269 19.96 18.46 33.89
N ASN A 270 19.98 19.57 34.62
CA ASN A 270 18.82 20.45 34.80
C ASN A 270 18.25 20.96 33.48
N SER A 271 19.11 21.15 32.47
CA SER A 271 18.73 21.68 31.16
C SER A 271 17.74 20.80 30.39
N LEU A 272 17.61 19.51 30.75
CA LEU A 272 16.64 18.61 30.12
C LEU A 272 15.24 18.75 30.73
N PHE A 273 15.11 19.32 31.93
CA PHE A 273 13.85 19.38 32.64
C PHE A 273 13.12 20.69 32.41
N THR A 274 11.83 20.60 32.14
CA THR A 274 10.92 21.74 32.06
C THR A 274 9.67 21.48 32.91
N VAL A 275 9.11 22.55 33.46
CA VAL A 275 7.91 22.49 34.29
C VAL A 275 6.82 23.28 33.59
N SER A 276 5.63 22.70 33.51
CA SER A 276 4.43 23.40 33.07
C SER A 276 3.25 23.06 33.97
N SER A 277 2.16 23.81 33.86
CA SER A 277 0.98 23.58 34.69
C SER A 277 -0.27 24.11 34.03
N THR A 278 -1.39 23.46 34.35
CA THR A 278 -2.74 23.94 34.09
C THR A 278 -3.40 24.12 35.45
N ALA A 279 -3.87 25.34 35.73
CA ALA A 279 -4.49 25.65 37.01
C ALA A 279 -5.67 24.72 37.30
N GLU A 280 -6.55 24.48 36.32
CA GLU A 280 -7.75 23.67 36.50
C GLU A 280 -7.96 22.75 35.30
N ASP A 281 -8.00 21.43 35.54
CA ASP A 281 -8.23 20.41 34.51
C ASP A 281 -9.71 20.32 34.10
N TRP A 282 -10.17 21.37 33.41
CA TRP A 282 -11.51 21.40 32.83
C TRP A 282 -11.70 20.39 31.72
N ASP A 283 -10.64 20.06 30.96
CA ASP A 283 -10.69 19.03 29.91
C ASP A 283 -10.95 17.64 30.48
N GLY A 284 -10.21 17.27 31.53
CA GLY A 284 -10.44 16.03 32.26
C GLY A 284 -11.83 15.98 32.88
N LEU A 285 -12.30 17.09 33.48
CA LEU A 285 -13.64 17.16 34.05
C LEU A 285 -14.72 16.96 32.98
N ARG A 286 -14.60 17.64 31.82
CA ARG A 286 -15.52 17.47 30.69
C ARG A 286 -15.59 16.04 30.22
N LYS A 287 -14.45 15.35 30.13
CA LYS A 287 -14.40 13.94 29.76
C LYS A 287 -15.15 13.06 30.77
N TYR A 288 -14.92 13.25 32.07
CA TYR A 288 -15.67 12.51 33.10
C TYR A 288 -17.17 12.76 33.03
N ILE A 289 -17.60 14.02 32.85
CA ILE A 289 -19.02 14.36 32.70
C ILE A 289 -19.58 13.66 31.45
N GLN A 290 -18.89 13.72 30.32
CA GLN A 290 -19.33 13.12 29.05
C GLN A 290 -19.46 11.59 29.11
N GLU A 291 -18.64 10.91 29.90
CA GLU A 291 -18.69 9.46 30.09
C GLU A 291 -19.65 9.03 31.22
N SER A 292 -20.16 9.97 32.01
CA SER A 292 -21.00 9.70 33.18
C SER A 292 -22.49 9.48 32.86
N ASN A 293 -23.21 9.03 33.89
CA ASN A 293 -24.67 8.91 33.95
C ASN A 293 -25.29 9.92 34.94
N LEU A 294 -24.70 11.13 35.07
CA LEU A 294 -25.30 12.19 35.89
C LEU A 294 -26.70 12.55 35.39
N GLU A 295 -27.61 12.85 36.32
CA GLU A 295 -28.99 13.25 36.00
C GLU A 295 -29.00 14.51 35.11
N HIS A 296 -28.27 15.55 35.53
CA HIS A 296 -28.15 16.83 34.82
C HIS A 296 -26.88 16.94 33.96
N LYS A 297 -26.49 15.84 33.30
CA LYS A 297 -25.23 15.75 32.53
C LYS A 297 -25.08 16.82 31.46
N SER A 298 -26.09 17.02 30.63
CA SER A 298 -26.03 17.93 29.48
C SER A 298 -25.88 19.38 29.93
N GLU A 299 -26.57 19.76 30.99
CA GLU A 299 -26.56 21.10 31.57
C GLU A 299 -25.24 21.40 32.26
N ILE A 300 -24.73 20.46 33.07
CA ILE A 300 -23.42 20.60 33.72
C ILE A 300 -22.32 20.68 32.66
N LEU A 301 -22.40 19.86 31.60
CA LEU A 301 -21.44 19.90 30.49
C LEU A 301 -21.52 21.23 29.73
N ALA A 302 -22.71 21.78 29.52
CA ALA A 302 -22.88 23.09 28.89
C ALA A 302 -22.21 24.20 29.71
N ILE A 303 -22.33 24.18 31.05
CA ILE A 303 -21.63 25.13 31.92
C ILE A 303 -20.11 24.93 31.86
N ALA A 304 -19.64 23.68 31.83
CA ALA A 304 -18.21 23.37 31.73
C ALA A 304 -17.58 23.77 30.38
N ASN A 305 -18.39 23.85 29.32
CA ASN A 305 -18.00 24.30 27.98
C ASN A 305 -18.12 25.82 27.78
N ASP A 306 -18.69 26.54 28.75
CA ASP A 306 -18.93 27.98 28.62
C ASP A 306 -17.65 28.78 28.87
N GLU A 307 -16.88 28.98 27.80
CA GLU A 307 -15.63 29.77 27.82
C GLU A 307 -15.86 31.27 28.05
N SER A 308 -17.11 31.76 27.97
CA SER A 308 -17.42 33.16 28.29
C SER A 308 -17.35 33.44 29.79
N LEU A 309 -17.45 32.40 30.63
CA LEU A 309 -17.35 32.51 32.07
C LEU A 309 -15.89 32.37 32.53
N ALA A 310 -15.52 33.19 33.52
CA ALA A 310 -14.29 32.97 34.27
C ALA A 310 -14.32 31.59 34.96
N PRO A 311 -13.17 30.89 35.11
CA PRO A 311 -13.14 29.54 35.67
C PRO A 311 -13.84 29.41 37.04
N ASP A 312 -13.57 30.33 37.97
CA ASP A 312 -14.25 30.38 39.27
C ASP A 312 -15.77 30.55 39.14
N ALA A 313 -16.24 31.33 38.15
CA ALA A 313 -17.67 31.52 37.91
C ALA A 313 -18.33 30.25 37.35
N ARG A 314 -17.59 29.43 36.57
CA ARG A 314 -18.08 28.13 36.09
C ARG A 314 -18.25 27.15 37.24
N GLU A 315 -17.23 26.98 38.07
CA GLU A 315 -17.30 26.14 39.30
C GLU A 315 -18.49 26.54 40.15
N TRP A 316 -18.62 27.84 40.42
CA TRP A 316 -19.63 28.35 41.33
C TRP A 316 -21.06 28.15 40.78
N LYS A 317 -21.23 28.32 39.46
CA LYS A 317 -22.52 28.08 38.79
C LYS A 317 -22.92 26.61 38.89
N ILE A 318 -22.00 25.67 38.65
CA ILE A 318 -22.26 24.23 38.81
C ILE A 318 -22.61 23.91 40.27
N LYS A 319 -21.81 24.39 41.21
CA LYS A 319 -21.98 24.15 42.65
C LYS A 319 -23.31 24.67 43.20
N LYS A 320 -23.77 25.82 42.71
CA LYS A 320 -25.03 26.44 43.13
C LYS A 320 -26.25 25.77 42.50
N GLN A 321 -26.18 25.41 41.22
CA GLN A 321 -27.32 24.86 40.48
C GLN A 321 -27.48 23.35 40.68
N TYR A 322 -26.37 22.63 40.86
CA TYR A 322 -26.32 21.17 40.93
C TYR A 322 -25.49 20.69 42.14
N PRO A 323 -25.91 20.98 43.38
CA PRO A 323 -25.10 20.74 44.58
C PRO A 323 -24.83 19.25 44.86
N SER A 324 -25.78 18.36 44.56
CA SER A 324 -25.64 16.90 44.71
C SER A 324 -24.57 16.34 43.79
N GLU A 325 -24.64 16.68 42.51
CA GLU A 325 -23.70 16.25 41.49
C GLU A 325 -22.34 16.89 41.72
N TYR A 326 -22.29 18.16 42.12
CA TYR A 326 -21.04 18.80 42.52
C TYR A 326 -20.35 18.06 43.66
N ARG A 327 -21.10 17.67 44.72
CA ARG A 327 -20.55 16.87 45.82
C ARG A 327 -19.99 15.53 45.33
N PHE A 328 -20.73 14.85 44.45
CA PHE A 328 -20.29 13.60 43.84
C PHE A 328 -18.99 13.78 43.02
N MET A 329 -18.92 14.81 42.17
CA MET A 329 -17.73 15.13 41.37
C MET A 329 -16.53 15.46 42.27
N LEU A 330 -16.75 16.25 43.33
CA LEU A 330 -15.73 16.62 44.30
C LEU A 330 -15.13 15.40 45.02
N ASP A 331 -15.97 14.43 45.40
CA ASP A 331 -15.52 13.23 46.13
C ASP A 331 -14.92 12.17 45.21
N THR A 332 -15.38 12.08 43.96
CA THR A 332 -15.07 10.95 43.06
C THR A 332 -14.07 11.32 41.96
N TRP A 333 -14.24 12.47 41.29
CA TRP A 333 -13.49 12.83 40.08
C TRP A 333 -12.39 13.84 40.35
N TYR A 334 -12.63 14.85 41.19
CA TYR A 334 -11.64 15.90 41.45
C TYR A 334 -10.31 15.36 41.97
N PRO A 335 -10.25 14.34 42.86
CA PRO A 335 -8.98 13.72 43.22
C PRO A 335 -8.19 13.16 42.04
N ALA A 336 -8.86 12.68 40.99
CA ALA A 336 -8.22 12.16 39.78
C ALA A 336 -7.79 13.28 38.80
N LEU A 337 -8.40 14.45 38.86
CA LEU A 337 -7.97 15.64 38.11
C LEU A 337 -6.68 16.26 38.68
N ARG A 338 -6.33 15.94 39.94
CA ARG A 338 -5.05 16.31 40.56
C ARG A 338 -3.95 15.33 40.16
N HIS A 339 -3.50 15.42 38.91
CA HIS A 339 -2.45 14.56 38.39
C HIS A 339 -1.26 15.35 37.83
N SER A 340 -0.15 14.65 37.64
CA SER A 340 1.02 15.16 36.94
C SER A 340 1.26 14.31 35.71
N ASP A 341 1.24 14.93 34.53
CA ASP A 341 1.60 14.27 33.28
C ASP A 341 3.08 14.52 33.00
N TYR A 342 3.77 13.52 32.47
CA TYR A 342 5.16 13.67 32.06
C TYR A 342 5.35 13.26 30.62
N HIS A 343 6.00 14.15 29.88
CA HIS A 343 6.30 14.04 28.46
C HIS A 343 7.81 13.96 28.28
N ILE A 344 8.30 12.80 27.87
CA ILE A 344 9.73 12.57 27.64
C ILE A 344 9.99 12.56 26.15
N THR A 345 10.79 13.51 25.67
CA THR A 345 11.30 13.50 24.30
C THR A 345 12.67 12.83 24.28
N TYR A 346 12.86 11.86 23.40
CA TYR A 346 14.13 11.19 23.21
C TYR A 346 14.42 10.97 21.73
N LYS A 347 15.71 10.88 21.40
CA LYS A 347 16.20 10.57 20.07
C LYS A 347 16.57 9.09 20.02
N VAL A 348 16.25 8.44 18.91
CA VAL A 348 16.69 7.08 18.60
C VAL A 348 17.87 7.17 17.64
N LYS A 349 18.96 6.49 17.96
CA LYS A 349 20.12 6.42 17.08
C LYS A 349 19.78 5.67 15.78
N PRO A 350 20.39 6.03 14.65
CA PRO A 350 20.30 5.22 13.43
C PRO A 350 20.84 3.82 13.67
N PHE A 351 20.20 2.82 13.05
CA PHE A 351 20.60 1.41 13.15
C PHE A 351 21.23 0.92 11.86
N SER A 352 22.18 0.00 11.98
CA SER A 352 22.61 -0.83 10.85
C SER A 352 21.46 -1.76 10.40
N VAL A 353 21.59 -2.39 9.22
CA VAL A 353 20.56 -3.32 8.74
C VAL A 353 20.45 -4.54 9.66
N GLU A 354 21.56 -5.02 10.18
CA GLU A 354 21.65 -6.15 11.11
C GLU A 354 21.03 -5.80 12.46
N GLU A 355 21.34 -4.63 13.00
CA GLU A 355 20.73 -4.12 14.23
C GLU A 355 19.21 -3.92 14.04
N ALA A 356 18.81 -3.34 12.91
CA ALA A 356 17.41 -3.10 12.60
C ALA A 356 16.61 -4.41 12.51
N LYS A 357 17.20 -5.52 12.06
CA LYS A 357 16.55 -6.85 12.08
C LYS A 357 16.23 -7.32 13.50
N GLU A 358 17.11 -7.09 14.46
CA GLU A 358 16.86 -7.47 15.86
C GLU A 358 15.88 -6.51 16.55
N ILE A 359 15.97 -5.22 16.27
CA ILE A 359 15.01 -4.23 16.77
C ILE A 359 13.62 -4.46 16.19
N LEU A 360 13.49 -4.88 14.93
CA LEU A 360 12.21 -5.21 14.30
C LEU A 360 11.42 -6.27 15.09
N LYS A 361 12.10 -7.25 15.69
CA LYS A 361 11.46 -8.32 16.49
C LYS A 361 10.93 -7.85 17.84
N THR A 362 11.51 -6.78 18.40
CA THR A 362 11.31 -6.40 19.81
C THR A 362 10.67 -5.02 19.97
N LYS A 363 11.18 -4.01 19.27
CA LYS A 363 10.76 -2.61 19.36
C LYS A 363 10.68 -1.95 17.96
N PRO A 364 9.86 -2.46 17.03
CA PRO A 364 9.82 -1.97 15.64
C PRO A 364 9.46 -0.48 15.51
N GLN A 365 8.76 0.10 16.49
CA GLN A 365 8.44 1.53 16.57
C GLN A 365 9.68 2.45 16.70
N GLN A 366 10.85 1.90 17.02
CA GLN A 366 12.12 2.63 17.04
C GLN A 366 12.76 2.75 15.64
N LEU A 367 12.31 1.96 14.68
CA LEU A 367 12.80 2.01 13.31
C LEU A 367 12.14 3.15 12.54
N SER A 368 12.91 3.77 11.67
CA SER A 368 12.39 4.65 10.62
C SER A 368 11.83 3.83 9.46
N LEU A 369 10.98 4.48 8.66
CA LEU A 369 10.47 3.89 7.43
C LEU A 369 11.60 3.48 6.47
N ASN A 370 12.71 4.23 6.43
CA ASN A 370 13.88 3.89 5.62
C ASN A 370 14.58 2.63 6.13
N GLU A 371 14.82 2.50 7.43
CA GLU A 371 15.47 1.32 8.02
C GLU A 371 14.63 0.05 7.79
N LEU A 372 13.31 0.14 7.96
CA LEU A 372 12.39 -0.96 7.63
C LEU A 372 12.49 -1.35 6.16
N PHE A 373 12.54 -0.37 5.26
CA PHE A 373 12.73 -0.63 3.83
C PHE A 373 14.09 -1.31 3.56
N MET A 374 15.17 -0.86 4.19
CA MET A 374 16.50 -1.47 4.03
C MET A 374 16.53 -2.91 4.55
N VAL A 375 15.84 -3.20 5.66
CA VAL A 375 15.65 -4.58 6.14
C VAL A 375 14.87 -5.42 5.13
N ALA A 376 13.77 -4.90 4.58
CA ALA A 376 12.99 -5.59 3.56
C ALA A 376 13.84 -5.94 2.33
N GLN A 377 14.72 -5.04 1.89
CA GLN A 377 15.64 -5.27 0.75
C GLN A 377 16.64 -6.41 0.96
N THR A 378 16.76 -6.96 2.17
CA THR A 378 17.57 -8.17 2.42
C THR A 378 16.84 -9.48 2.08
N TYR A 379 15.55 -9.41 1.77
CA TYR A 379 14.71 -10.53 1.38
C TYR A 379 14.32 -10.44 -0.09
N GLU A 380 13.97 -11.57 -0.70
CA GLU A 380 13.48 -11.59 -2.07
C GLU A 380 12.15 -10.82 -2.18
N PRO A 381 12.02 -9.86 -3.12
CA PRO A 381 10.77 -9.14 -3.31
C PRO A 381 9.57 -10.09 -3.52
N GLY A 382 8.56 -9.97 -2.67
CA GLY A 382 7.36 -10.82 -2.69
C GLY A 382 7.46 -12.07 -1.81
N SER A 383 8.61 -12.35 -1.18
CA SER A 383 8.70 -13.38 -0.13
C SER A 383 7.82 -13.04 1.07
N LYS A 384 7.55 -14.03 1.92
CA LYS A 384 6.77 -13.84 3.14
C LYS A 384 7.42 -12.79 4.06
N GLU A 385 8.73 -12.92 4.27
CA GLU A 385 9.54 -12.04 5.12
C GLU A 385 9.55 -10.61 4.57
N PHE A 386 9.71 -10.44 3.25
CA PHE A 386 9.64 -9.14 2.60
C PHE A 386 8.30 -8.46 2.88
N ASN A 387 7.19 -9.19 2.66
CA ASN A 387 5.85 -8.66 2.84
C ASN A 387 5.57 -8.31 4.30
N GLU A 388 5.99 -9.13 5.26
CA GLU A 388 5.82 -8.88 6.71
C GLU A 388 6.52 -7.58 7.16
N VAL A 389 7.74 -7.33 6.68
CA VAL A 389 8.49 -6.10 7.01
C VAL A 389 7.76 -4.88 6.45
N MET A 390 7.28 -4.96 5.21
CA MET A 390 6.62 -3.86 4.52
C MET A 390 5.21 -3.58 5.07
N GLU A 391 4.48 -4.61 5.50
CA GLU A 391 3.22 -4.49 6.23
C GLU A 391 3.43 -3.84 7.60
N THR A 392 4.54 -4.18 8.28
CA THR A 392 4.93 -3.49 9.51
C THR A 392 5.23 -2.01 9.27
N ALA A 393 5.88 -1.68 8.16
CA ALA A 393 6.15 -0.30 7.77
C ALA A 393 4.86 0.52 7.57
N VAL A 394 3.89 0.03 6.79
CA VAL A 394 2.64 0.79 6.59
C VAL A 394 1.78 0.88 7.85
N ARG A 395 1.85 -0.12 8.74
CA ARG A 395 1.16 -0.10 10.04
C ARG A 395 1.76 0.91 11.02
N LEU A 396 3.08 1.06 11.05
CA LEU A 396 3.76 2.06 11.89
C LEU A 396 3.68 3.48 11.30
N PHE A 397 3.59 3.58 9.97
CA PHE A 397 3.55 4.85 9.24
C PHE A 397 2.31 4.96 8.34
N PRO A 398 1.08 4.91 8.89
CA PRO A 398 -0.15 4.81 8.10
C PRO A 398 -0.46 6.06 7.26
N SER A 399 0.08 7.22 7.65
CA SER A 399 -0.04 8.48 6.92
C SER A 399 1.10 8.74 5.93
N ALA A 400 2.16 7.92 5.93
CA ALA A 400 3.32 8.17 5.07
C ALA A 400 3.02 7.77 3.62
N PRO A 401 3.13 8.70 2.64
CA PRO A 401 2.80 8.39 1.26
C PRO A 401 3.64 7.27 0.66
N VAL A 402 4.95 7.25 0.95
CA VAL A 402 5.87 6.22 0.43
C VAL A 402 5.60 4.84 1.02
N ALA A 403 5.21 4.76 2.30
CA ALA A 403 4.84 3.49 2.93
C ALA A 403 3.59 2.88 2.26
N ASN A 404 2.57 3.72 2.07
CA ASN A 404 1.35 3.34 1.38
C ASN A 404 1.61 3.00 -0.10
N LEU A 405 2.42 3.78 -0.81
CA LEU A 405 2.81 3.47 -2.19
C LEU A 405 3.47 2.10 -2.29
N ASN A 406 4.45 1.80 -1.43
CA ASN A 406 5.13 0.52 -1.47
C ASN A 406 4.19 -0.64 -1.09
N ALA A 407 3.28 -0.46 -0.12
CA ALA A 407 2.26 -1.46 0.20
C ALA A 407 1.31 -1.72 -0.99
N ALA A 408 0.91 -0.67 -1.72
CA ALA A 408 0.16 -0.81 -2.96
C ALA A 408 0.95 -1.58 -4.03
N ILE A 409 2.25 -1.30 -4.18
CA ILE A 409 3.11 -1.98 -5.15
C ILE A 409 3.21 -3.48 -4.86
N ILE A 410 3.29 -3.89 -3.58
CA ILE A 410 3.27 -5.33 -3.21
C ILE A 410 2.01 -5.99 -3.76
N ARG A 411 0.84 -5.38 -3.51
CA ARG A 411 -0.46 -5.88 -3.92
C ARG A 411 -0.59 -5.94 -5.45
N LEU A 412 -0.20 -4.86 -6.14
CA LEU A 412 -0.19 -4.81 -7.62
C LEU A 412 0.73 -5.86 -8.24
N ASN A 413 1.94 -6.01 -7.72
CA ASN A 413 2.89 -7.02 -8.20
C ASN A 413 2.39 -8.44 -7.92
N ALA A 414 1.61 -8.64 -6.85
CA ALA A 414 0.94 -9.91 -6.54
C ALA A 414 -0.34 -10.18 -7.37
N GLY A 415 -0.81 -9.21 -8.16
CA GLY A 415 -2.05 -9.33 -8.94
C GLY A 415 -3.31 -8.86 -8.20
N ASP A 416 -3.19 -8.41 -6.95
CA ASP A 416 -4.29 -7.99 -6.08
C ASP A 416 -4.58 -6.49 -6.27
N ALA A 417 -5.27 -6.14 -7.36
CA ALA A 417 -5.62 -4.76 -7.65
C ALA A 417 -6.61 -4.18 -6.62
N GLU A 418 -7.60 -4.97 -6.19
CA GLU A 418 -8.59 -4.54 -5.21
C GLU A 418 -7.95 -4.18 -3.86
N GLY A 419 -7.08 -5.05 -3.33
CA GLY A 419 -6.33 -4.81 -2.10
C GLY A 419 -5.30 -3.69 -2.20
N ALA A 420 -4.86 -3.32 -3.40
CA ALA A 420 -3.96 -2.18 -3.61
C ALA A 420 -4.66 -0.82 -3.45
N LYS A 421 -5.96 -0.73 -3.76
CA LYS A 421 -6.72 0.52 -3.79
C LYS A 421 -6.62 1.38 -2.51
N PRO A 422 -6.89 0.87 -1.29
CA PRO A 422 -6.87 1.70 -0.09
C PRO A 422 -5.50 2.33 0.19
N TYR A 423 -4.41 1.69 -0.27
CA TYR A 423 -3.06 2.21 -0.15
C TYR A 423 -2.74 3.22 -1.25
N LEU A 424 -3.20 3.01 -2.49
CA LEU A 424 -3.05 3.98 -3.59
C LEU A 424 -3.73 5.32 -3.29
N ASP A 425 -4.85 5.29 -2.59
CA ASP A 425 -5.58 6.50 -2.17
C ASP A 425 -4.74 7.36 -1.19
N LYS A 426 -3.75 6.76 -0.51
CA LYS A 426 -2.83 7.43 0.43
C LYS A 426 -1.40 7.58 -0.11
N ALA A 427 -1.13 7.16 -1.35
CA ALA A 427 0.22 7.09 -1.93
C ALA A 427 0.82 8.45 -2.37
N GLY A 428 0.08 9.55 -2.23
CA GLY A 428 0.47 10.88 -2.73
C GLY A 428 0.54 10.94 -4.27
N ASP A 429 1.25 11.93 -4.82
CA ASP A 429 1.22 12.23 -6.27
C ASP A 429 2.58 12.18 -6.97
N SER A 430 3.53 11.44 -6.39
CA SER A 430 4.82 11.19 -7.05
C SER A 430 4.64 10.51 -8.41
N GLU A 431 5.60 10.67 -9.32
CA GLU A 431 5.58 9.98 -10.61
C GLU A 431 5.44 8.45 -10.47
N LYS A 432 6.03 7.88 -9.41
CA LYS A 432 5.88 6.45 -9.08
C LYS A 432 4.46 6.10 -8.62
N ALA A 433 3.80 6.98 -7.88
CA ALA A 433 2.38 6.80 -7.52
C ALA A 433 1.47 6.85 -8.77
N LYS A 434 1.75 7.77 -9.72
CA LYS A 434 1.03 7.82 -11.00
C LYS A 434 1.23 6.53 -11.80
N GLN A 435 2.46 6.01 -11.88
CA GLN A 435 2.76 4.72 -12.50
C GLN A 435 1.99 3.57 -11.83
N ALA A 436 1.94 3.53 -10.49
CA ALA A 436 1.18 2.53 -9.75
C ALA A 436 -0.33 2.61 -10.03
N ARG A 437 -0.91 3.81 -10.12
CA ARG A 437 -2.32 4.01 -10.49
C ARG A 437 -2.60 3.60 -11.94
N ALA A 438 -1.68 3.86 -12.87
CA ALA A 438 -1.81 3.41 -14.25
C ALA A 438 -1.80 1.86 -14.33
N CYS A 439 -0.92 1.21 -13.56
CA CYS A 439 -0.89 -0.25 -13.43
C CYS A 439 -2.23 -0.80 -12.88
N TYR A 440 -2.74 -0.20 -11.79
CA TYR A 440 -4.05 -0.51 -11.23
C TYR A 440 -5.19 -0.40 -12.26
N GLN A 441 -5.21 0.67 -13.06
CA GLN A 441 -6.21 0.86 -14.11
C GLN A 441 -6.11 -0.19 -15.24
N GLN A 442 -4.89 -0.59 -15.61
CA GLN A 442 -4.69 -1.64 -16.61
C GLN A 442 -5.20 -2.99 -16.11
N MET A 443 -4.99 -3.30 -14.83
CA MET A 443 -5.42 -4.57 -14.23
C MET A 443 -6.95 -4.64 -14.05
N THR A 444 -7.59 -3.52 -13.75
CA THR A 444 -9.06 -3.45 -13.57
C THR A 444 -9.82 -3.41 -14.90
N LYS A 445 -9.28 -2.74 -15.93
CA LYS A 445 -9.89 -2.72 -17.28
C LYS A 445 -9.74 -4.02 -18.07
N GLY A 446 -8.79 -4.88 -17.70
CA GLY A 446 -8.61 -6.19 -18.34
C GLY A 446 -9.55 -7.28 -17.82
N ALA A 447 -10.38 -6.95 -16.82
CA ALA A 447 -11.38 -7.85 -16.21
C ALA A 447 -12.82 -7.57 -16.69
N GLU A 448 -13.02 -6.55 -17.53
CA GLU A 448 -14.25 -6.27 -18.29
C GLU A 448 -14.06 -6.71 -19.75
#